data_AF-X1M2N7-F1
#
_entry.id   AF-X1M2N7-F1
#
_cell.length_a   1.000
_cell.length_b   1.000
_cell.length_c   1.000
_cell.angle_alpha   90.00
_cell.angle_beta   90.00
_cell.angle_gamma   90.00
#
_symmetry.space_group_name_H-M   'P 1'
#
loop_
_entity.id
_entity.type
_entity.pdbx_description
1 polymer ?
#
loop_
_entity_poly.entity_id
_entity_poly.type
_entity_poly.pdbx_seq_one_letter_code
_entity_poly.pdbx_strand_id
1 'polypeptide(L)'
;MAYPGSQLYEDAIKQGIRLPEKWHGYGQYAEETLPMPTKYLSAVDILCFRDNAFREYFSNPRYIEMVRQKFGPRVIVHIEEMLKHEIHRKFAREQTLEV
;
A
#
# COMPACT_ATOMS: atom_id res chain seq x y z
N MET A 1 -5.13 -2.35 8.63
CA MET A 1 -4.41 -1.84 9.82
C MET A 1 -5.26 -2.13 11.04
N ALA A 2 -4.68 -2.42 12.20
CA ALA A 2 -5.42 -2.43 13.45
C ALA A 2 -5.36 -1.03 14.05
N TYR A 3 -6.42 -0.22 13.91
CA TYR A 3 -6.40 1.19 14.32
C TYR A 3 -6.64 1.31 15.84
N PRO A 4 -5.92 2.18 16.56
CA PRO A 4 -6.14 2.37 17.98
C PRO A 4 -7.59 2.75 18.29
N GLY A 5 -8.18 2.10 19.29
CA GLY A 5 -9.61 2.21 19.62
C GLY A 5 -10.53 1.22 18.89
N SER A 6 -10.01 0.39 17.98
CA SER A 6 -10.78 -0.71 17.37
C SER A 6 -10.59 -2.03 18.12
N GLN A 7 -11.57 -2.94 18.04
CA GLN A 7 -11.43 -4.30 18.60
C GLN A 7 -10.22 -5.04 18.02
N LEU A 8 -9.95 -4.85 16.72
CA LEU A 8 -8.81 -5.47 16.04
C LEU A 8 -7.47 -5.04 16.65
N TYR A 9 -7.37 -3.81 17.15
CA TYR A 9 -6.18 -3.29 17.83
C TYR A 9 -5.96 -3.95 19.19
N GLU A 10 -7.03 -4.08 19.97
CA GLU A 10 -6.99 -4.80 21.25
C GLU A 10 -6.59 -6.27 21.06
N ASP A 11 -7.14 -6.92 20.04
CA ASP A 11 -6.81 -8.31 19.72
C ASP A 11 -5.34 -8.45 19.26
N ALA A 12 -4.85 -7.49 18.47
CA ALA A 12 -3.46 -7.47 18.03
C ALA A 12 -2.49 -7.30 19.22
N ILE A 13 -2.82 -6.44 20.19
CA ILE A 13 -2.04 -6.30 21.43
C ILE A 13 -2.02 -7.61 22.21
N LYS A 14 -3.18 -8.24 22.44
CA LYS A 14 -3.28 -9.51 23.18
C LYS A 14 -2.48 -10.63 22.52
N GLN A 15 -2.42 -10.64 21.20
CA GLN A 15 -1.66 -11.62 20.41
C GLN A 15 -0.18 -11.28 20.28
N GLY A 16 0.28 -10.14 20.83
CA GLY A 16 1.67 -9.69 20.72
C GLY A 16 2.07 -9.34 19.28
N ILE A 17 1.12 -8.97 18.43
CA ILE A 17 1.39 -8.57 17.05
C ILE A 17 2.08 -7.21 17.05
N ARG A 18 3.16 -7.09 16.28
CA ARG A 18 3.85 -5.81 16.09
C ARG A 18 2.93 -4.81 15.38
N LEU A 19 2.77 -3.65 15.99
CA LEU A 19 1.97 -2.53 15.48
C LEU A 19 2.86 -1.29 15.26
N PRO A 20 2.39 -0.28 14.51
CA PRO A 20 3.09 1.00 14.41
C PRO A 20 3.32 1.65 15.78
N GLU A 21 4.56 2.08 16.03
CA GLU A 21 5.00 2.71 17.29
C GLU A 21 4.47 4.14 17.45
N LYS A 22 4.23 4.83 16.33
CA LYS A 22 3.79 6.23 16.29
C LYS A 22 2.50 6.35 15.48
N TRP A 23 1.72 7.38 15.80
CA TRP A 23 0.40 7.60 15.20
C TRP A 23 0.43 7.70 13.66
N HIS A 24 1.45 8.37 13.10
CA HIS A 24 1.59 8.50 11.64
C HIS A 24 1.81 7.15 10.95
N GLY A 25 2.37 6.15 11.64
CA GLY A 25 2.56 4.80 11.07
C GLY A 25 1.25 4.02 10.88
N TYR A 26 0.11 4.54 11.34
CA TYR A 26 -1.21 4.02 10.96
C TYR A 26 -1.73 4.62 9.64
N GLY A 27 -1.09 5.68 9.13
CA GLY A 27 -1.41 6.30 7.85
C GLY A 27 -0.94 5.46 6.66
N GLN A 28 -1.83 5.16 5.73
CA GLN A 28 -1.53 4.23 4.62
C GLN A 28 -0.42 4.72 3.69
N TYR A 29 -0.26 6.03 3.56
CA TYR A 29 0.76 6.68 2.72
C TYR A 29 2.00 7.11 3.51
N ALA A 30 2.05 6.86 4.83
CA ALA A 30 3.22 7.22 5.63
C ALA A 30 4.42 6.33 5.30
N GLU A 31 5.62 6.89 5.49
CA GLU A 31 6.87 6.16 5.33
C GLU A 31 6.97 5.00 6.34
N GLU A 32 6.50 5.24 7.57
CA GLU A 32 6.48 4.26 8.66
C GLU A 32 5.18 3.45 8.72
N THR A 33 4.41 3.38 7.63
CA THR A 33 3.22 2.53 7.59
C THR A 33 3.61 1.08 7.90
N LEU A 34 2.88 0.42 8.80
CA LEU A 34 3.10 -1.00 9.10
C LEU A 34 1.76 -1.75 9.11
N PRO A 35 1.41 -2.48 8.03
CA PRO A 35 0.18 -3.25 7.98
C PRO A 35 0.21 -4.45 8.92
N MET A 36 -0.97 -5.00 9.17
CA MET A 36 -1.09 -6.25 9.92
C MET A 36 -0.50 -7.39 9.07
N PRO A 37 0.28 -8.31 9.67
CA PRO A 37 0.63 -9.55 9.01
C PRO A 37 -0.62 -10.42 8.82
N THR A 38 -0.51 -11.44 7.98
CA THR A 38 -1.47 -12.54 7.92
C THR A 38 -0.84 -13.79 8.53
N LYS A 39 -1.57 -14.91 8.49
CA LYS A 39 -1.03 -16.23 8.83
C LYS A 39 0.19 -16.63 7.97
N TYR A 40 0.30 -16.13 6.74
CA TYR A 40 1.27 -16.59 5.75
C TYR A 40 2.26 -15.52 5.29
N LEU A 41 1.89 -14.24 5.41
CA LEU A 41 2.68 -13.11 4.92
C LEU A 41 3.01 -12.16 6.07
N SER A 42 4.26 -11.72 6.11
CA SER A 42 4.68 -10.67 7.03
C SER A 42 4.07 -9.32 6.66
N ALA A 43 4.09 -8.37 7.60
CA ALA A 43 3.70 -6.99 7.34
C ALA A 43 4.50 -6.36 6.18
N VAL A 44 5.78 -6.72 6.07
CA VAL A 44 6.68 -6.23 5.01
C VAL A 44 6.28 -6.81 3.65
N ASP A 45 5.99 -8.11 3.57
CA ASP A 45 5.53 -8.74 2.32
C ASP A 45 4.26 -8.08 1.80
N ILE A 46 3.30 -7.83 2.70
CA ILE A 46 2.03 -7.18 2.38
C ILE A 46 2.26 -5.73 1.92
N LEU A 47 3.16 -5.01 2.58
CA LEU A 47 3.48 -3.62 2.23
C LEU A 47 4.09 -3.53 0.83
N CYS A 48 5.11 -4.34 0.55
CA CYS A 48 5.74 -4.40 -0.77
C CYS A 48 4.74 -4.84 -1.86
N PHE A 49 3.91 -5.85 -1.57
CA PHE A 49 2.88 -6.31 -2.50
C PHE A 49 1.88 -5.19 -2.83
N ARG A 50 1.39 -4.46 -1.83
CA ARG A 50 0.41 -3.38 -2.05
C ARG A 50 0.96 -2.29 -2.97
N ASP A 51 2.19 -1.84 -2.70
CA ASP A 51 2.81 -0.76 -3.46
C ASP A 51 3.12 -1.22 -4.91
N ASN A 52 3.52 -2.48 -5.09
CA ASN A 52 3.73 -3.07 -6.41
C ASN A 52 2.42 -3.28 -7.18
N ALA A 53 1.41 -3.87 -6.53
CA ALA A 53 0.11 -4.12 -7.13
C ALA A 53 -0.56 -2.81 -7.58
N PHE A 54 -0.38 -1.71 -6.84
CA PHE A 54 -0.83 -0.39 -7.27
C PHE A 54 -0.18 0.02 -8.58
N ARG A 55 1.16 -0.03 -8.67
CA ARG A 55 1.87 0.32 -9.90
C ARG A 55 1.47 -0.59 -11.06
N GLU A 56 1.48 -1.90 -10.86
CA GLU A 56 1.14 -2.88 -11.90
C GLU A 56 -0.29 -2.72 -12.41
N TYR A 57 -1.26 -2.52 -11.50
CA TYR A 57 -2.67 -2.39 -11.87
C TYR A 57 -2.95 -1.09 -12.62
N PHE A 58 -2.49 0.05 -12.09
CA PHE A 58 -2.78 1.36 -12.68
C PHE A 58 -1.93 1.70 -13.90
N SER A 59 -0.80 1.00 -14.13
CA SER A 59 -0.03 1.07 -15.38
C SER A 59 -0.50 0.06 -16.44
N ASN A 60 -1.45 -0.83 -16.12
CA ASN A 60 -1.91 -1.85 -17.05
C ASN A 60 -2.64 -1.22 -18.26
N PRO A 61 -2.18 -1.44 -19.50
CA PRO A 61 -2.78 -0.82 -20.68
C PRO A 61 -4.26 -1.18 -20.88
N ARG A 62 -4.67 -2.40 -20.50
CA ARG A 62 -6.07 -2.82 -20.60
C ARG A 62 -6.95 -2.06 -19.60
N TYR A 63 -6.44 -1.82 -18.40
CA TYR A 63 -7.14 -1.03 -17.39
C TYR A 63 -7.26 0.43 -17.83
N ILE A 64 -6.15 1.02 -18.28
CA ILE A 64 -6.11 2.40 -18.79
C ILE A 64 -7.13 2.59 -19.91
N GLU A 65 -7.16 1.69 -20.89
CA GLU A 65 -8.11 1.79 -22.00
C GLU A 65 -9.56 1.68 -21.53
N MET A 66 -9.86 0.75 -20.61
CA MET A 66 -11.19 0.60 -20.04
C MET A 66 -11.64 1.86 -19.28
N VAL A 67 -10.77 2.45 -18.48
CA VAL A 67 -11.06 3.72 -17.77
C VAL A 67 -11.25 4.86 -18.76
N ARG A 68 -10.43 4.95 -19.81
CA ARG A 68 -10.53 5.97 -20.85
C ARG A 68 -11.88 5.91 -21.55
N GLN A 69 -12.34 4.71 -21.91
CA GLN A 69 -13.64 4.50 -22.55
C GLN A 69 -14.80 4.89 -21.64
N LYS A 70 -14.69 4.62 -20.34
CA LYS A 70 -15.78 4.83 -19.38
C LYS A 70 -15.91 6.27 -18.88
N PHE A 71 -14.77 6.95 -18.67
CA PHE A 71 -14.73 8.25 -17.99
C PHE A 71 -14.05 9.35 -18.82
N GLY A 72 -13.53 9.01 -20.00
CA GLY A 72 -12.86 9.94 -20.89
C GLY A 72 -11.37 10.16 -20.54
N PRO A 73 -10.66 10.93 -21.40
CA PRO A 73 -9.21 11.06 -21.34
C PRO A 73 -8.68 11.83 -20.13
N ARG A 74 -9.49 12.73 -19.52
CA ARG A 74 -9.05 13.52 -18.36
C ARG A 74 -8.67 12.65 -17.15
N VAL A 75 -9.34 11.51 -16.97
CA VAL A 75 -9.03 10.59 -15.87
C VAL A 75 -7.70 9.88 -16.10
N ILE A 76 -7.31 9.66 -17.37
CA ILE A 76 -6.01 9.04 -17.69
C ILE A 76 -4.86 9.93 -17.27
N VAL A 77 -4.96 11.24 -17.57
CA VAL A 77 -3.97 12.22 -17.11
C VAL A 77 -3.84 12.20 -15.59
N HIS A 78 -4.96 12.10 -14.86
CA HIS A 78 -4.91 12.00 -13.40
C HIS A 78 -4.22 10.73 -12.90
N ILE A 79 -4.47 9.57 -13.54
CA ILE A 79 -3.79 8.31 -13.21
C ILE A 79 -2.29 8.41 -13.48
N GLU A 80 -1.91 9.00 -14.62
CA GLU A 80 -0.51 9.22 -14.99
C GLU A 80 0.20 10.14 -13.98
N GLU A 81 -0.42 11.24 -13.56
CA GLU A 81 0.14 12.11 -12.50
C GLU A 81 0.27 11.37 -11.18
N MET A 82 -0.74 10.57 -10.80
CA MET A 82 -0.72 9.78 -9.56
C MET A 82 0.45 8.76 -9.56
N LEU A 83 0.73 8.14 -10.70
CA LEU A 83 1.82 7.15 -10.84
C LEU A 83 3.23 7.76 -10.76
N LYS A 84 3.38 9.08 -10.93
CA LYS A 84 4.68 9.77 -10.76
C LYS A 84 5.13 9.84 -9.31
N HIS A 85 4.20 9.67 -8.36
CA HIS A 85 4.51 9.76 -6.94
C HIS A 85 4.94 8.39 -6.41
N GLU A 86 6.22 8.27 -6.02
CA GLU A 86 6.72 7.12 -5.30
C GLU A 86 6.69 7.36 -3.79
N ILE A 87 6.17 6.38 -3.06
CA ILE A 87 6.13 6.42 -1.60
C ILE A 87 7.33 5.67 -1.06
N HIS A 88 8.23 6.38 -0.39
CA HIS A 88 9.33 5.78 0.33
C HIS A 88 8.80 5.05 1.56
N ARG A 89 9.29 3.85 1.82
CA ARG A 89 8.83 2.99 2.92
C ARG A 89 10.00 2.60 3.81
N LYS A 90 9.93 2.98 5.08
CA LYS A 90 10.95 2.63 6.08
C LYS A 90 11.12 1.12 6.28
N PHE A 91 10.03 0.37 6.11
CA PHE A 91 10.00 -1.08 6.37
C PHE A 91 9.99 -1.95 5.12
N ALA A 92 9.97 -1.37 3.91
CA ALA A 92 10.02 -2.18 2.69
C ALA A 92 11.42 -2.77 2.48
N ARG A 93 11.48 -3.95 1.86
CA ARG A 93 12.76 -4.47 1.35
C ARG A 93 13.21 -3.60 0.17
N GLU A 94 14.52 -3.39 0.04
CA GLU A 94 15.10 -2.81 -1.19
C GLU A 94 14.62 -3.64 -2.38
N GLN A 95 13.95 -2.98 -3.32
CA GLN A 95 13.58 -3.60 -4.57
C GLN A 95 14.80 -3.50 -5.47
N THR A 96 15.55 -4.58 -5.60
CA THR A 96 16.47 -4.72 -6.74
C THR A 96 15.59 -4.83 -7.97
N LEU A 97 15.42 -3.72 -8.68
CA LEU A 97 14.85 -3.73 -10.03
C LEU A 97 15.85 -4.47 -10.92
N GLU A 98 15.61 -5.75 -11.16
CA GLU A 98 16.19 -6.41 -12.34
C GLU A 98 15.52 -5.78 -13.56
N VAL A 99 16.31 -4.95 -14.25
CA VAL A 99 15.99 -4.35 -15.55
C VAL A 99 16.30 -5.35 -16.65
#